data_AF-A0A7J9XU87-F1
#
_entry.id   AF-A0A7J9XU87-F1
#
_cell.length_a   1.000
_cell.length_b   1.000
_cell.length_c   1.000
_cell.angle_alpha   90.00
_cell.angle_beta   90.00
_cell.angle_gamma   90.00
#
_symmetry.space_group_name_H-M   'P 1'
#
loop_
_entity.id
_entity.type
_entity.pdbx_description
1 polymer ?
#
loop_
_entity_poly.entity_id
_entity_poly.type
_entity_poly.pdbx_seq_one_letter_code
_entity_poly.pdbx_strand_id
1 'polypeptide(L)'
;MRSRTWVAEVGIANAAVLATQSRTALLASEYRPRDLGDGRIALSELALGASRELSEEEEGAITDDADGLRIWVGEDAFDLGIAES
;
A
#
# COMPACT_ATOMS: atom_id res chain seq x y z
N MET A 1 10.94 19.44 -2.28
CA MET A 1 10.60 18.22 -3.03
C MET A 1 9.14 17.92 -2.73
N ARG A 2 8.29 17.72 -3.74
CA ARG A 2 6.92 17.26 -3.48
C ARG A 2 6.98 15.77 -3.19
N SER A 3 6.56 15.36 -2.00
CA SER A 3 6.46 13.96 -1.63
C SER A 3 5.23 13.38 -2.32
N ARG A 4 5.42 12.43 -3.24
CA ARG A 4 4.32 11.71 -3.88
C ARG A 4 3.70 10.75 -2.86
N THR A 5 2.38 10.67 -2.89
CA THR A 5 1.60 9.72 -2.08
C THR A 5 0.72 8.92 -3.01
N TRP A 6 0.67 7.61 -2.81
CA TRP A 6 -0.21 6.71 -3.55
C TRP A 6 -1.35 6.28 -2.65
N VAL A 7 -2.57 6.27 -3.16
CA VAL A 7 -3.78 5.96 -2.41
C VAL A 7 -4.53 4.82 -3.09
N ALA A 8 -4.98 3.86 -2.30
CA ALA A 8 -5.84 2.76 -2.74
C ALA A 8 -7.07 2.65 -1.84
N GLU A 9 -8.21 2.26 -2.42
CA GLU A 9 -9.44 1.89 -1.72
C GLU A 9 -9.46 0.37 -1.58
N VAL A 10 -9.15 -0.13 -0.38
CA VAL A 10 -8.95 -1.58 -0.11
C VAL A 10 -10.05 -2.17 0.80
N GLY A 11 -10.90 -1.31 1.36
CA GLY A 11 -11.90 -1.69 2.37
C GLY A 11 -11.37 -1.62 3.81
N ILE A 12 -12.28 -1.48 4.77
CA ILE A 12 -11.95 -1.15 6.17
C ILE A 12 -11.06 -2.21 6.83
N ALA A 13 -11.37 -3.50 6.64
CA ALA A 13 -10.61 -4.58 7.25
C ALA A 13 -9.18 -4.64 6.70
N ASN A 14 -9.04 -4.56 5.37
CA ASN A 14 -7.76 -4.61 4.69
C ASN A 14 -6.89 -3.39 5.03
N ALA A 15 -7.48 -2.20 5.10
CA ALA A 15 -6.76 -0.99 5.49
C ALA A 15 -6.12 -1.12 6.88
N ALA A 16 -6.87 -1.68 7.84
CA ALA A 16 -6.37 -1.93 9.19
C ALA A 16 -5.24 -2.96 9.22
N VAL A 17 -5.38 -4.07 8.47
CA VAL A 17 -4.35 -5.11 8.35
C VAL A 17 -3.08 -4.54 7.72
N LEU A 18 -3.21 -3.85 6.59
CA LEU A 18 -2.06 -3.26 5.89
C LEU A 18 -1.32 -2.24 6.75
N ALA A 19 -2.02 -1.45 7.55
CA ALA A 19 -1.41 -0.43 8.39
C ALA A 19 -0.76 -0.97 9.68
N THR A 20 -1.11 -2.17 10.13
CA THR A 20 -0.72 -2.66 11.47
C THR A 20 -0.06 -4.03 11.48
N GLN A 21 -0.31 -4.87 10.48
CA GLN A 21 0.07 -6.28 10.46
C GLN A 21 0.85 -6.70 9.22
N SER A 22 0.83 -5.92 8.13
CA SER A 22 1.68 -6.18 6.96
C SER A 22 3.17 -6.19 7.35
N ARG A 23 3.97 -6.94 6.58
CA ARG A 23 5.42 -7.03 6.81
C ARG A 23 6.08 -5.65 6.83
N THR A 24 5.68 -4.75 5.93
CA THR A 24 6.18 -3.37 5.85
C THR A 24 5.74 -2.53 7.06
N ALA A 25 4.52 -2.72 7.58
CA ALA A 25 4.05 -2.07 8.81
C ALA A 25 4.84 -2.45 10.07
N LEU A 26 5.32 -3.69 10.11
CA LEU A 26 6.12 -4.25 11.21
C LEU A 26 7.62 -3.92 11.09
N LEU A 27 8.12 -3.65 9.88
CA LEU A 27 9.54 -3.43 9.62
C LEU A 27 10.05 -2.09 10.17
N ALA A 28 9.43 -0.98 9.76
CA ALA A 28 9.76 0.36 10.23
C ALA A 28 8.60 1.33 9.96
N SER A 29 8.49 2.40 10.77
CA SER A 29 7.38 3.36 10.65
C SER A 29 7.37 4.13 9.32
N GLU A 30 8.52 4.29 8.67
CA GLU A 30 8.65 4.97 7.37
C GLU A 30 8.14 4.14 6.18
N TYR A 31 8.10 2.81 6.33
CA TYR A 31 7.61 1.87 5.31
C TYR A 31 6.14 1.49 5.52
N ARG A 32 5.54 1.92 6.63
CA ARG A 32 4.20 1.54 7.02
C ARG A 32 3.14 2.21 6.13
N PRO A 33 2.23 1.44 5.51
CA PRO A 33 1.02 2.00 4.92
C PRO A 33 0.19 2.76 5.95
N ARG A 34 -0.29 3.96 5.61
CA ARG A 34 -1.08 4.78 6.51
C ARG A 34 -2.57 4.58 6.23
N ASP A 35 -3.31 4.09 7.21
CA ASP A 35 -4.77 4.08 7.17
C ASP A 35 -5.31 5.54 7.16
N LEU A 36 -6.08 5.88 6.14
CA LEU A 36 -6.72 7.19 5.96
C LEU A 36 -8.20 7.20 6.44
N GLY A 37 -8.72 6.05 6.89
CA GLY A 37 -10.13 5.84 7.16
C GLY A 37 -10.93 5.50 5.90
N ASP A 38 -12.19 5.07 6.11
CA ASP A 38 -13.13 4.68 5.06
C ASP A 38 -12.59 3.59 4.10
N GLY A 39 -11.70 2.73 4.61
CA GLY A 39 -11.10 1.64 3.84
C GLY A 39 -10.04 2.09 2.84
N ARG A 40 -9.42 3.25 3.05
CA ARG A 40 -8.36 3.78 2.20
C ARG A 40 -7.01 3.75 2.90
N ILE A 41 -5.98 3.45 2.13
CA ILE A 41 -4.59 3.53 2.60
C ILE A 41 -3.77 4.50 1.77
N ALA A 42 -2.73 5.06 2.37
CA ALA A 42 -1.72 5.85 1.71
C ALA A 42 -0.34 5.20 1.84
N LEU A 43 0.39 5.12 0.74
CA LEU A 43 1.80 4.77 0.69
C LEU A 43 2.63 6.02 0.41
N SER A 44 3.65 6.23 1.23
CA SER A 44 4.75 7.14 0.90
C SER A 44 5.62 6.50 -0.20
N GLU A 45 6.53 7.28 -0.80
CA GLU A 45 7.49 6.74 -1.77
C GLU A 45 8.36 5.62 -1.18
N LEU A 46 8.76 5.74 0.09
CA LEU A 46 9.52 4.71 0.80
C LEU A 46 8.67 3.47 1.09
N ALA A 47 7.41 3.65 1.52
CA ALA A 47 6.49 2.54 1.76
C ALA A 47 6.18 1.78 0.47
N LEU A 48 5.97 2.50 -0.65
CA LEU A 48 5.79 1.89 -1.96
C LEU A 48 7.03 1.09 -2.38
N GLY A 49 8.22 1.67 -2.22
CA GLY A 49 9.49 1.00 -2.52
C GLY A 49 9.67 -0.29 -1.72
N ALA A 50 9.43 -0.24 -0.40
CA ALA A 50 9.52 -1.43 0.45
C ALA A 50 8.48 -2.49 0.10
N SER A 51 7.28 -2.07 -0.30
CA SER A 51 6.18 -2.99 -0.66
C SER A 51 6.38 -3.65 -2.03
N ARG A 52 7.17 -3.05 -2.93
CA ARG A 52 7.60 -3.67 -4.21
C ARG A 52 8.60 -4.82 -4.04
N GLU A 53 9.28 -4.89 -2.91
CA GLU A 53 10.22 -5.96 -2.60
C GLU A 53 9.52 -7.20 -2.01
N LEU A 54 8.20 -7.14 -1.81
CA LEU A 54 7.39 -8.24 -1.32
C LEU A 54 6.98 -9.17 -2.48
N SER A 55 6.83 -10.45 -2.19
CA SER A 55 6.20 -11.40 -3.13
C SER A 55 4.69 -11.19 -3.16
N GLU A 56 4.01 -11.50 -4.28
CA GLU A 56 2.55 -11.34 -4.45
C GLU A 56 1.71 -12.07 -3.37
N GLU A 57 2.26 -13.11 -2.74
CA GLU A 57 1.64 -13.85 -1.62
C GLU A 57 1.62 -13.07 -0.29
N GLU A 58 2.35 -11.96 -0.19
CA GLU A 58 2.48 -11.17 1.02
C GLU A 58 1.51 -9.99 1.04
N GLU A 59 0.91 -9.76 2.21
CA GLU A 59 0.00 -8.62 2.44
C GLU A 59 0.70 -7.29 2.14
N GLY A 60 0.15 -6.56 1.15
CA GLY A 60 0.64 -5.26 0.74
C GLY A 60 1.65 -5.30 -0.41
N ALA A 61 1.89 -6.45 -1.03
CA ALA A 61 2.76 -6.54 -2.20
C ALA A 61 2.29 -5.63 -3.34
N ILE A 62 3.25 -5.11 -4.11
CA ILE A 62 2.98 -4.18 -5.21
C ILE A 62 3.34 -4.82 -6.55
N THR A 63 2.39 -4.79 -7.48
CA THR A 63 2.64 -5.04 -8.90
C THR A 63 2.55 -3.74 -9.68
N ASP A 64 3.42 -3.58 -10.66
CA ASP A 64 3.48 -2.42 -11.55
C ASP A 64 3.56 -2.97 -12.98
N ASP A 65 2.43 -2.98 -13.65
CA ASP A 65 2.25 -3.56 -14.97
C ASP A 65 1.53 -2.58 -15.91
N ALA A 66 1.13 -3.05 -17.10
CA ALA A 66 0.53 -2.18 -18.11
C ALA A 66 -0.80 -1.54 -17.67
N ASP A 67 -1.49 -2.14 -16.69
CA ASP A 67 -2.74 -1.63 -16.12
C ASP A 67 -2.49 -0.62 -14.98
N GLY A 68 -1.23 -0.46 -14.54
CA GLY A 68 -0.82 0.49 -13.51
C GLY A 68 -0.31 -0.19 -12.24
N LEU A 69 -0.23 0.60 -11.15
CA LEU A 69 0.18 0.09 -9.84
C LEU A 69 -1.00 -0.50 -9.10
N ARG A 70 -0.81 -1.70 -8.54
CA ARG A 70 -1.80 -2.36 -7.69
C ARG A 70 -1.18 -2.87 -6.39
N ILE A 71 -1.97 -2.89 -5.32
CA ILE A 71 -1.61 -3.48 -4.03
C ILE A 71 -2.42 -4.75 -3.77
N TRP A 72 -1.73 -5.81 -3.35
CA TRP A 72 -2.33 -7.11 -3.06
C TRP A 72 -2.70 -7.27 -1.59
N VAL A 73 -3.88 -7.85 -1.33
CA VAL A 73 -4.35 -8.25 -0.01
C VAL A 73 -5.05 -9.59 -0.14
N GLY A 74 -4.46 -10.66 0.40
CA GLY A 74 -4.88 -12.02 0.11
C GLY A 74 -4.83 -12.31 -1.40
N GLU A 75 -5.98 -12.69 -1.96
CA GLU A 75 -6.13 -13.00 -3.39
C GLU A 75 -6.63 -11.81 -4.22
N ASP A 76 -6.93 -10.68 -3.57
CA ASP A 76 -7.48 -9.48 -4.20
C ASP A 76 -6.38 -8.44 -4.47
N ALA A 77 -6.53 -7.68 -5.56
CA ALA A 77 -5.65 -6.58 -5.91
C ALA A 77 -6.45 -5.28 -6.09
N PHE A 78 -5.90 -4.16 -5.61
CA PHE A 78 -6.56 -2.86 -5.60
C PHE A 78 -5.69 -1.80 -6.27
N ASP A 79 -6.29 -0.94 -7.09
CA ASP A 79 -5.57 0.09 -7.83
C ASP A 79 -5.00 1.18 -6.91
N LEU A 80 -3.74 1.56 -7.17
CA LEU A 80 -3.03 2.65 -6.51
C LEU A 80 -2.99 3.88 -7.43
N GLY A 81 -3.74 4.91 -7.05
CA GLY A 81 -3.69 6.21 -7.71
C GLY A 81 -2.69 7.16 -7.04
N ILE A 82 -2.08 8.06 -7.82
CA ILE A 82 -1.28 9.14 -7.24
C ILE A 82 -2.22 10.22 -6.69
N ALA A 83 -2.08 10.50 -5.39
CA ALA A 83 -2.65 11.67 -4.76
C ALA A 83 -1.62 12.81 -4.80
N GLU A 84 -1.84 13.77 -5.68
CA GLU A 84 -1.09 15.02 -5.71
C GLU A 84 -1.52 15.89 -4.51
N SER A 85 -0.57 16.31 -3.66
CA SER A 85 -0.77 17.37 -2.65
C SER A 85 -0.17 18.69 -3.10
#